data_AF-A0A8X6S2L4-F1
#
_entry.id   AF-A0A8X6S2L4-F1
#
_cell.length_a   1.000
_cell.length_b   1.000
_cell.length_c   1.000
_cell.angle_alpha   90.00
_cell.angle_beta   90.00
_cell.angle_gamma   90.00
#
_symmetry.space_group_name_H-M   'P 1'
#
loop_
_entity.id
_entity.type
_entity.pdbx_description
1 polymer ?
#
loop_
_entity_poly.entity_id
_entity_poly.type
_entity_poly.pdbx_seq_one_letter_code
_entity_poly.pdbx_strand_id
1 'polypeptide(L)'
;MASYCETKGRTKRFNQGRLRATTSAKDRYLSLCARKNRTATLAELTSFLAASSGRLESRINMRHKLHVRDLYARRSAISVALILRYQWESLQSELQHVQWTRDPWMAALLTEESRFSLESDSRRIFIWRESGTRFHP
;
A
#
# COMPACT_ATOMS: atom_id res chain seq x y z
N MET A 1 -33.05 -45.70 46.03
CA MET A 1 -32.08 -45.60 44.91
C MET A 1 -32.07 -44.16 44.42
N ALA A 2 -30.99 -43.42 44.69
CA ALA A 2 -30.84 -42.02 44.31
C ALA A 2 -30.43 -41.93 42.83
N SER A 3 -31.27 -41.33 41.98
CA SER A 3 -30.94 -41.08 40.58
C SER A 3 -30.55 -39.61 40.42
N TYR A 4 -29.29 -39.36 40.09
CA TYR A 4 -28.75 -38.05 39.75
C TYR A 4 -29.43 -37.52 38.47
N CYS A 5 -29.98 -36.30 38.51
CA CYS A 5 -30.41 -35.60 37.30
C CYS A 5 -29.20 -34.90 36.66
N GLU A 6 -28.81 -35.37 35.48
CA GLU A 6 -27.76 -34.78 34.64
C GLU A 6 -28.06 -33.31 34.29
N THR A 7 -27.06 -32.45 34.53
CA THR A 7 -27.05 -31.04 34.14
C THR A 7 -26.93 -30.92 32.62
N LYS A 8 -28.08 -30.94 31.92
CA LYS A 8 -28.17 -30.67 30.48
C LYS A 8 -27.59 -29.29 30.14
N GLY A 9 -26.51 -29.32 29.36
CA GLY A 9 -26.19 -28.36 28.30
C GLY A 9 -26.12 -26.88 28.67
N ARG A 10 -24.98 -26.43 29.20
CA ARG A 10 -24.61 -25.01 29.14
C ARG A 10 -24.27 -24.62 27.69
N THR A 11 -25.25 -24.06 26.96
CA THR A 11 -24.97 -23.39 25.68
C THR A 11 -24.22 -22.09 25.96
N LYS A 12 -22.99 -21.98 25.44
CA LYS A 12 -22.15 -20.78 25.50
C LYS A 12 -22.91 -19.64 24.79
N ARG A 13 -23.37 -18.63 25.52
CA ARG A 13 -23.97 -17.43 24.92
C ARG A 13 -22.92 -16.77 24.03
N PHE A 14 -23.29 -16.38 22.80
CA PHE A 14 -22.48 -15.47 22.00
C PHE A 14 -22.41 -14.15 22.76
N ASN A 15 -21.29 -13.91 23.45
CA ASN A 15 -21.04 -12.64 24.08
C ASN A 15 -20.97 -11.59 22.97
N GLN A 16 -21.97 -10.72 22.88
CA GLN A 16 -21.82 -9.48 22.13
C GLN A 16 -20.68 -8.72 22.80
N GLY A 17 -19.51 -8.75 22.17
CA GLY A 17 -18.36 -8.01 22.65
C GLY A 17 -18.67 -6.50 22.72
N ARG A 18 -17.77 -5.75 23.34
CA ARG A 18 -17.86 -4.29 23.45
C ARG A 18 -18.28 -3.65 22.12
N LEU A 19 -19.35 -2.87 22.14
CA LEU A 19 -19.83 -2.11 20.99
C LEU A 19 -18.67 -1.29 20.40
N ARG A 20 -18.41 -1.47 19.09
CA ARG A 20 -17.39 -0.69 18.40
C ARG A 20 -17.84 0.76 18.41
N ALA A 21 -16.98 1.65 18.90
CA ALA A 21 -17.25 3.09 18.98
C ALA A 21 -17.46 3.79 17.61
N THR A 22 -17.41 3.05 16.50
CA THR A 22 -17.40 3.57 15.14
C THR A 22 -18.33 2.78 14.22
N THR A 23 -19.08 3.51 13.38
CA THR A 23 -20.09 2.98 12.46
C THR A 23 -19.45 2.33 11.24
N SER A 24 -20.00 1.20 10.77
CA SER A 24 -19.61 0.52 9.52
C SER A 24 -19.50 1.46 8.31
N ALA A 25 -20.36 2.49 8.25
CA ALA A 25 -20.33 3.53 7.24
C ALA A 25 -19.01 4.35 7.22
N LYS A 26 -18.46 4.69 8.39
CA LYS A 26 -17.19 5.43 8.50
C LYS A 26 -16.02 4.58 8.00
N ASP A 27 -16.01 3.30 8.35
CA ASP A 27 -14.95 2.36 7.92
C ASP A 27 -14.98 2.14 6.40
N ARG A 28 -16.19 2.10 5.82
CA ARG A 28 -16.37 2.07 4.36
C ARG A 28 -15.88 3.35 3.69
N TYR A 29 -16.28 4.51 4.22
CA TYR A 29 -15.85 5.81 3.70
C TYR A 29 -14.32 5.95 3.74
N LEU A 30 -13.70 5.59 4.86
CA LEU A 30 -12.25 5.58 5.02
C LEU A 30 -11.56 4.74 3.93
N SER A 31 -12.05 3.52 3.71
CA SER A 31 -11.49 2.61 2.72
C SER A 31 -11.60 3.18 1.30
N LEU A 32 -12.71 3.85 0.99
CA LEU A 32 -12.92 4.51 -0.30
C LEU A 32 -11.99 5.70 -0.48
N CYS A 33 -11.87 6.57 0.52
CA CYS A 33 -10.97 7.71 0.48
C CYS A 33 -9.51 7.29 0.29
N ALA A 34 -9.07 6.26 1.02
CA ALA A 34 -7.71 5.71 0.89
C ALA A 34 -7.45 5.11 -0.51
N ARG A 35 -8.44 4.46 -1.12
CA ARG A 35 -8.29 3.91 -2.48
C ARG A 35 -8.32 4.98 -3.57
N LYS A 36 -9.14 6.02 -3.41
CA LYS A 36 -9.26 7.13 -4.35
C LYS A 36 -8.01 8.02 -4.31
N ASN A 37 -7.51 8.31 -3.11
CA ASN A 37 -6.34 9.13 -2.89
C ASN A 37 -5.17 8.26 -2.41
N ARG A 38 -4.58 7.46 -3.31
CA ARG A 38 -3.55 6.46 -2.96
C ARG A 38 -2.29 7.05 -2.31
N THR A 39 -2.03 8.33 -2.53
CA THR A 39 -0.90 9.08 -1.98
C THR A 39 -1.23 9.77 -0.66
N ALA A 40 -2.49 9.74 -0.22
CA ALA A 40 -2.91 10.45 0.99
C ALA A 40 -2.27 9.83 2.24
N THR A 41 -1.71 10.71 3.06
CA THR A 41 -1.17 10.39 4.37
C THR A 41 -2.29 10.07 5.36
N LEU A 42 -1.93 9.39 6.45
CA LEU A 42 -2.87 9.08 7.52
C LEU A 42 -3.52 10.35 8.11
N ALA A 43 -2.79 11.47 8.14
CA ALA A 43 -3.29 12.76 8.63
C ALA A 43 -4.37 13.35 7.70
N GLU A 44 -4.18 13.27 6.39
CA GLU A 44 -5.17 13.71 5.40
C GLU A 44 -6.42 12.83 5.47
N LEU A 45 -6.26 11.50 5.58
CA LEU A 45 -7.37 10.59 5.75
C LEU A 45 -8.16 10.86 7.05
N THR A 46 -7.48 11.22 8.15
CA THR A 46 -8.17 11.66 9.37
C THR A 46 -8.94 12.97 9.15
N SER A 47 -8.37 13.91 8.39
CA SER A 47 -9.04 15.18 8.07
C SER A 47 -10.30 14.96 7.24
N PHE A 48 -10.25 14.12 6.20
CA PHE A 48 -11.41 13.80 5.37
C PHE A 48 -12.54 13.14 6.17
N LEU A 49 -12.20 12.25 7.11
CA LEU A 49 -13.19 11.65 8.01
C LEU A 49 -13.75 12.65 9.01
N ALA A 50 -12.91 13.51 9.58
CA ALA A 50 -13.34 14.53 10.52
C ALA A 50 -14.28 15.54 9.84
N ALA A 51 -13.95 15.99 8.63
CA ALA A 51 -14.81 16.88 7.84
C ALA A 51 -16.18 16.24 7.56
N SER A 52 -16.21 14.94 7.27
CA SER A 52 -17.48 14.23 6.99
C SER A 52 -18.32 13.92 8.23
N SER A 53 -17.68 13.69 9.39
CA SER A 53 -18.34 13.11 10.56
C SER A 53 -18.28 13.97 11.82
N GLY A 54 -17.67 15.15 11.74
CA GLY A 54 -17.51 16.12 12.82
C GLY A 54 -16.61 15.65 13.98
N ARG A 55 -15.97 14.48 13.86
CA ARG A 55 -15.21 13.86 14.94
C ARG A 55 -13.84 13.38 14.48
N LEU A 56 -12.81 13.74 15.23
CA LEU A 56 -11.47 13.24 15.04
C LEU A 56 -11.36 11.79 15.55
N GLU A 57 -10.82 10.89 14.74
CA GLU A 57 -10.44 9.54 15.17
C GLU A 57 -8.93 9.46 15.43
N SER A 58 -8.54 8.60 16.37
CA SER A 58 -7.12 8.41 16.70
C SER A 58 -6.36 7.74 15.56
N ARG A 59 -5.09 8.11 15.38
CA ARG A 59 -4.21 7.54 14.35
C ARG A 59 -4.04 6.02 14.47
N ILE A 60 -4.00 5.50 15.70
CA ILE A 60 -3.89 4.05 15.96
C ILE A 60 -5.12 3.31 15.44
N ASN A 61 -6.33 3.83 15.73
CA ASN A 61 -7.58 3.23 15.29
C ASN A 61 -7.70 3.27 13.75
N MET A 62 -7.35 4.41 13.16
CA MET A 62 -7.33 4.60 11.72
C MET A 62 -6.40 3.60 11.01
N ARG A 63 -5.19 3.44 11.53
CA ARG A 63 -4.23 2.48 11.01
C ARG A 63 -4.75 1.04 11.13
N HIS A 64 -5.30 0.67 12.29
CA HIS A 64 -5.92 -0.65 12.49
C HIS A 64 -7.05 -0.89 11.48
N LYS A 65 -7.94 0.08 11.25
CA LYS A 65 -9.04 -0.03 10.28
C LYS A 65 -8.57 -0.21 8.85
N LEU A 66 -7.51 0.50 8.44
CA LEU A 66 -6.90 0.32 7.13
C LEU A 66 -6.26 -1.07 7.01
N HIS A 67 -5.55 -1.54 8.04
CA HIS A 67 -4.96 -2.88 8.06
C HIS A 67 -5.99 -4.00 7.98
N VAL A 68 -7.11 -3.90 8.70
CA VAL A 68 -8.23 -4.87 8.61
C VAL A 68 -8.83 -4.94 7.20
N ARG A 69 -8.59 -3.93 6.35
CA ARG A 69 -9.04 -3.85 4.96
C ARG A 69 -7.91 -4.08 3.94
N ASP A 70 -6.78 -4.58 4.42
CA ASP A 70 -5.56 -4.83 3.65
C ASP A 70 -4.98 -3.60 2.94
N LEU A 71 -5.19 -2.42 3.53
CA LEU A 71 -4.63 -1.17 3.04
C LEU A 71 -3.38 -0.81 3.86
N TYR A 72 -2.24 -0.76 3.17
CA TYR A 72 -0.93 -0.49 3.75
C TYR A 72 -0.23 0.60 2.96
N ALA A 73 0.52 1.47 3.66
CA ALA A 73 1.45 2.36 3.00
C ALA A 73 2.57 1.54 2.37
N ARG A 74 2.81 1.73 1.08
CA ARG A 74 3.95 1.17 0.34
C ARG A 74 4.70 2.30 -0.34
N ARG A 75 5.98 2.09 -0.60
CA ARG A 75 6.76 3.01 -1.43
C ARG A 75 6.12 3.06 -2.81
N SER A 76 5.87 4.27 -3.33
CA SER A 76 5.44 4.43 -4.72
C SER A 76 6.48 3.80 -5.64
N ALA A 77 6.03 3.17 -6.71
CA ALA A 77 6.94 2.79 -7.78
C ALA A 77 7.67 4.04 -8.28
N ILE A 78 8.97 3.89 -8.53
CA ILE A 78 9.75 4.93 -9.20
C ILE A 78 9.41 4.80 -10.68
N SER A 79 8.53 5.66 -11.18
CA SER A 79 8.24 5.78 -12.61
C SER A 79 8.97 7.01 -13.14
N VAL A 80 9.72 6.85 -14.21
CA VAL A 80 10.17 7.99 -15.01
C VAL A 80 8.92 8.63 -15.61
N ALA A 81 8.75 9.94 -15.41
CA ALA A 81 7.65 10.67 -16.01
C ALA A 81 7.84 10.68 -17.52
N LEU A 82 7.18 9.76 -18.23
CA LEU A 82 7.12 9.79 -19.68
C LEU A 82 6.25 10.97 -20.09
N ILE A 83 6.83 11.93 -20.80
CA ILE A 83 6.06 13.00 -21.46
C ILE A 83 5.06 12.32 -22.40
N LEU A 84 3.82 12.81 -22.47
CA LEU A 84 2.73 12.17 -23.24
C LEU A 84 3.13 11.75 -24.67
N ARG A 85 3.97 12.55 -25.35
CA ARG A 85 4.51 12.21 -26.68
C ARG A 85 5.30 10.90 -26.68
N TYR A 86 6.20 10.71 -25.72
CA TYR A 86 6.98 9.47 -25.57
C TYR A 86 6.11 8.28 -25.21
N GLN A 87 5.01 8.48 -24.47
CA GLN A 87 4.06 7.41 -24.19
C GLN A 87 3.37 6.91 -25.47
N TRP A 88 2.94 7.82 -26.35
CA TRP A 88 2.34 7.46 -27.63
C TRP A 88 3.33 6.78 -28.57
N GLU A 89 4.57 7.29 -28.67
CA GLU A 89 5.63 6.68 -29.48
C GLU A 89 5.96 5.26 -28.99
N SER A 90 6.05 5.06 -27.67
CA SER A 90 6.26 3.74 -27.07
C SER A 90 5.12 2.77 -27.38
N LEU A 91 3.86 3.22 -27.26
CA LEU A 91 2.69 2.39 -27.58
C LEU A 91 2.61 2.05 -29.06
N GLN A 92 2.94 3.01 -29.93
CA GLN A 92 2.91 2.79 -31.37
C GLN A 92 4.01 1.81 -31.81
N SER A 93 5.20 1.92 -31.21
CA SER A 93 6.27 0.94 -31.41
C SER A 93 5.84 -0.45 -30.93
N GLU A 94 5.24 -0.56 -29.74
CA GLU A 94 4.72 -1.84 -29.23
C GLU A 94 3.68 -2.46 -30.17
N LEU A 95 2.75 -1.67 -30.69
CA LEU A 95 1.76 -2.13 -31.66
C LEU A 95 2.38 -2.56 -33.01
N GLN A 96 3.43 -1.88 -33.48
CA GLN A 96 4.14 -2.26 -34.70
C GLN A 96 4.88 -3.60 -34.55
N HIS A 97 5.39 -3.88 -33.35
CA HIS A 97 6.18 -5.07 -33.05
C HIS A 97 5.38 -6.20 -32.38
N VAL A 98 4.09 -6.01 -32.07
CA VAL A 98 3.25 -7.01 -31.37
C VAL A 98 3.15 -8.34 -32.11
N GLN A 99 3.23 -8.31 -33.44
CA GLN A 99 3.16 -9.48 -34.32
C GLN A 99 4.54 -10.04 -34.69
N TRP A 100 5.63 -9.45 -34.18
CA TRP A 100 6.96 -9.96 -34.44
C TRP A 100 7.15 -11.32 -33.79
N THR A 101 7.40 -12.32 -34.63
CA THR A 101 7.81 -13.66 -34.22
C THR A 101 9.33 -13.74 -34.09
N ARG A 102 9.89 -14.94 -33.90
CA ARG A 102 11.31 -15.12 -33.56
C ARG A 102 12.28 -14.53 -34.58
N ASP A 103 12.04 -14.72 -35.88
CA ASP A 103 13.02 -14.36 -36.91
C ASP A 103 13.25 -12.84 -37.04
N PRO A 104 12.21 -11.98 -37.01
CA PRO A 104 12.38 -10.53 -36.91
C PRO A 104 13.18 -10.10 -35.67
N TRP A 105 12.95 -10.72 -34.51
CA TRP A 105 13.73 -10.43 -33.30
C TRP A 105 15.20 -10.83 -33.43
N MET A 106 15.49 -11.94 -34.11
CA MET A 106 16.87 -12.40 -34.34
C MET A 106 17.64 -11.53 -35.33
N ALA A 107 16.93 -10.87 -36.26
CA ALA A 107 17.53 -9.95 -37.21
C ALA A 107 17.72 -8.53 -36.65
N ALA A 108 17.05 -8.17 -35.56
CA ALA A 108 17.12 -6.85 -34.96
C ALA A 108 18.42 -6.67 -34.15
N LEU A 109 19.20 -5.64 -34.48
CA LEU A 109 20.35 -5.22 -33.67
C LEU A 109 19.91 -4.14 -32.69
N LEU A 110 19.99 -4.44 -31.39
CA LEU A 110 19.74 -3.46 -30.33
C LEU A 110 21.06 -2.81 -29.91
N THR A 111 21.10 -1.48 -29.94
CA THR A 111 22.25 -0.68 -29.50
C THR A 111 21.79 0.31 -28.45
N GLU A 112 22.36 0.24 -27.25
CA GLU A 112 22.13 1.21 -26.18
C GLU A 112 23.47 1.51 -25.50
N GLU A 113 23.62 2.75 -25.05
CA GLU A 113 24.77 3.18 -24.28
C GLU A 113 24.42 3.15 -22.78
N SER A 114 25.05 2.23 -22.05
CA SER A 114 24.98 2.23 -20.59
C SER A 114 26.21 2.91 -20.00
N ARG A 115 25.99 3.73 -18.98
CA ARG A 115 27.08 4.31 -18.18
C ARG A 115 27.44 3.33 -17.07
N PHE A 116 28.70 2.90 -17.05
CA PHE A 116 29.25 2.09 -15.97
C PHE A 116 30.18 2.95 -15.12
N SER A 117 29.97 2.94 -13.81
CA SER A 117 30.84 3.61 -12.84
C SER A 117 31.37 2.59 -11.83
N LEU A 118 32.63 2.75 -11.43
CA LEU A 118 33.26 1.93 -10.38
C LEU A 118 32.68 2.26 -8.99
N GLU A 119 32.22 3.50 -8.80
CA GLU A 119 31.57 3.97 -7.58
C GLU A 119 30.05 4.07 -7.78
N SER A 120 29.30 3.84 -6.70
CA SER A 120 27.83 3.97 -6.72
C SER A 120 27.42 5.44 -6.78
N ASP A 121 26.62 5.82 -7.78
CA ASP A 121 26.01 7.16 -7.89
C ASP A 121 24.89 7.40 -6.84
N SER A 122 24.74 6.53 -5.85
CA SER A 122 23.75 6.73 -4.80
C SER A 122 24.02 7.96 -3.93
N ARG A 123 25.22 8.55 -4.02
CA ARG A 123 25.78 9.60 -3.14
C ARG A 123 25.64 9.29 -1.65
N ARG A 124 25.33 8.03 -1.31
CA ARG A 124 25.13 7.53 0.04
C ARG A 124 26.35 6.71 0.40
N ILE A 125 27.08 7.18 1.40
CA ILE A 125 28.17 6.43 2.02
C ILE A 125 27.55 5.56 3.11
N PHE A 126 27.76 4.25 3.04
CA PHE A 126 27.38 3.35 4.13
C PHE A 126 28.40 3.48 5.27
N ILE A 127 27.94 3.91 6.44
CA ILE A 127 28.76 4.05 7.64
C ILE A 127 28.28 3.01 8.65
N TRP A 128 29.17 2.10 9.07
CA TRP A 128 28.89 1.12 10.12
C TRP A 128 28.82 1.80 11.48
N ARG A 129 27.72 1.61 12.20
CA ARG A 129 27.46 2.26 13.50
C ARG A 129 26.61 1.40 14.42
N GLU A 130 26.78 1.61 15.72
CA GLU A 130 25.88 1.08 16.75
C GLU A 130 24.50 1.73 16.67
N SER A 131 23.46 0.94 16.97
CA SER A 131 22.07 1.39 16.95
C SER A 131 21.84 2.56 17.91
N GLY A 132 21.20 3.63 17.42
CA GLY A 132 20.84 4.81 18.22
C GLY A 132 21.88 5.94 18.24
N THR A 133 23.03 5.78 17.60
CA THR A 133 24.06 6.82 17.54
C THR A 133 23.77 7.85 16.44
N ARG A 134 23.75 9.15 16.78
CA ARG A 134 23.57 10.23 15.80
C ARG A 134 24.88 10.58 15.10
N PHE A 135 24.80 10.94 13.82
CA PHE A 135 25.92 11.55 13.10
C PHE A 135 25.98 13.03 13.49
N HIS A 136 27.08 13.43 14.11
CA HIS A 136 27.43 14.84 14.27
C HIS A 136 28.47 15.12 13.16
N PRO A 137 28.21 16.09 12.28
CA PRO A 137 29.13 16.45 11.20
C PRO A 137 30.46 16.98 11.72
#